data_AF-B8KJU3-F1
#
_entry.id   AF-B8KJU3-F1
#
_cell.length_a   1.000
_cell.length_b   1.000
_cell.length_c   1.000
_cell.angle_alpha   90.00
_cell.angle_beta   90.00
_cell.angle_gamma   90.00
#
_symmetry.space_group_name_H-M   'P 1'
#
loop_
_entity.id
_entity.type
_entity.pdbx_description
1 polymer ?
#
loop_
_entity_poly.entity_id
_entity_poly.type
_entity_poly.pdbx_seq_one_letter_code
_entity_poly.pdbx_strand_id
1 'polypeptide(L)'
;MLASVELPADFKLLNQQYRGLVQALLDEIELLPIRVEVAPTQTGNFRGFDPAKFYLVASGTLTVRYANRAVYLLEEGDILLPDIAGARDPDATVYYGSEAGASLNSYSALEFMQQIFARPVTTKLWTRMLVTYSGMMLRLTAMQTQIDVVTTPGFALYEPGEIIITQGERAQYVFNLTSGLADVLVDDVPVGIISPGEIFGAMAALTHADRSATVRARSRCSVVKVPTSQFTDLIKSNPATIHALLTDMANSIVSLNEQLVQQRSVKTEPQADTQGGGET
;
A
#
# COMPACT_ATOMS: atom_id res chain seq x y z
N MET A 1 13.45 3.80 13.52
CA MET A 1 13.38 4.41 12.17
C MET A 1 11.94 4.37 11.73
N LEU A 2 11.22 5.50 11.74
CA LEU A 2 10.04 5.77 10.91
C LEU A 2 9.59 7.20 11.27
N ALA A 3 10.33 8.18 10.75
CA ALA A 3 9.97 9.59 10.74
C ALA A 3 10.59 10.22 9.48
N SER A 4 10.19 9.70 8.32
CA SER A 4 10.54 10.29 7.04
C SER A 4 9.50 9.87 6.01
N VAL A 5 8.23 10.16 6.29
CA VAL A 5 7.26 10.25 5.21
C VAL A 5 7.59 11.57 4.52
N GLU A 6 8.23 11.49 3.34
CA GLU A 6 8.40 12.68 2.49
C GLU A 6 7.00 13.21 2.15
N LEU A 7 6.63 14.31 2.80
CA LEU A 7 5.35 14.94 2.56
C LEU A 7 5.32 15.48 1.12
N PRO A 8 4.25 15.21 0.35
CA PRO A 8 4.04 15.73 -0.98
C PRO A 8 4.17 17.25 -1.03
N ALA A 9 4.65 17.78 -2.17
CA ALA A 9 4.86 19.22 -2.33
C ALA A 9 3.57 20.04 -2.13
N ASP A 10 2.43 19.50 -2.55
CA ASP A 10 1.11 20.12 -2.36
C ASP A 10 0.67 20.10 -0.89
N PHE A 11 1.02 19.06 -0.11
CA PHE A 11 0.80 19.06 1.34
C PHE A 11 1.60 20.18 2.03
N LYS A 12 2.88 20.36 1.67
CA LYS A 12 3.71 21.43 2.26
C LYS A 12 3.13 22.81 1.96
N LEU A 13 2.67 23.05 0.73
CA LEU A 13 2.02 24.30 0.35
C LEU A 13 0.74 24.56 1.16
N LEU A 14 -0.09 23.53 1.33
CA LEU A 14 -1.31 23.63 2.14
C LEU A 14 -1.01 23.87 3.62
N ASN A 15 0.03 23.24 4.16
CA ASN A 15 0.46 23.48 5.54
C ASN A 15 0.91 24.93 5.75
N GLN A 16 1.65 25.50 4.80
CA GLN A 16 2.04 26.91 4.86
C GLN A 16 0.80 27.84 4.80
N GLN A 17 -0.16 27.55 3.92
CA GLN A 17 -1.42 28.30 3.85
C GLN A 17 -2.23 28.17 5.14
N TYR A 18 -2.27 26.98 5.73
CA TYR A 18 -2.93 26.71 7.00
C TYR A 18 -2.34 27.56 8.13
N ARG A 19 -1.01 27.55 8.30
CA ARG A 19 -0.32 28.40 9.30
C ARG A 19 -0.61 29.88 9.10
N GLY A 20 -0.62 30.35 7.85
CA GLY A 20 -0.99 31.74 7.54
C GLY A 20 -2.43 32.08 7.94
N LEU A 21 -3.38 31.15 7.79
CA LEU A 21 -4.76 31.32 8.21
C LEU A 21 -4.92 31.30 9.74
N VAL A 22 -4.17 30.44 10.44
CA VAL A 22 -4.14 30.41 11.91
C VAL A 22 -3.66 31.76 12.44
N GLN A 23 -2.53 32.25 11.94
CA GLN A 23 -1.99 33.54 12.37
C GLN A 23 -2.98 34.69 12.12
N ALA A 24 -3.50 34.79 10.89
CA ALA A 24 -4.47 35.83 10.53
C ALA A 24 -5.76 35.76 11.37
N LEU A 25 -6.18 34.56 11.80
CA LEU A 25 -7.31 34.40 12.69
C LEU A 25 -6.96 34.88 14.11
N LEU A 26 -5.78 34.54 14.62
CA LEU A 26 -5.34 34.95 15.96
C LEU A 26 -5.14 36.46 16.08
N ASP A 27 -4.64 37.11 15.03
CA ASP A 27 -4.49 38.57 14.98
C ASP A 27 -5.85 39.31 15.10
N GLU A 28 -6.94 38.60 14.78
CA GLU A 28 -8.32 39.10 14.85
C GLU A 28 -9.02 38.72 16.17
N ILE A 29 -8.37 37.96 17.04
CA ILE A 29 -8.95 37.49 18.30
C ILE A 29 -8.29 38.23 19.48
N GLU A 30 -9.11 38.90 20.27
CA GLU A 30 -8.71 39.63 21.47
C GLU A 30 -8.92 38.73 22.70
N LEU A 31 -8.14 37.65 22.79
CA LEU A 31 -8.15 36.74 23.95
C LEU A 31 -6.74 36.56 24.50
N LEU A 32 -6.62 36.66 25.83
CA LEU A 32 -5.37 36.40 26.52
C LEU A 32 -5.22 34.89 26.76
N PRO A 33 -4.19 34.24 26.21
CA PRO A 33 -3.96 32.84 26.46
C PRO A 33 -3.41 32.59 27.86
N ILE A 34 -3.70 31.41 28.40
CA ILE A 34 -3.04 30.87 29.59
C ILE A 34 -1.92 29.95 29.11
N ARG A 35 -0.69 30.15 29.60
CA ARG A 35 0.44 29.30 29.25
C ARG A 35 0.35 27.95 29.97
N VAL A 36 0.56 26.88 29.23
CA VAL A 36 0.56 25.49 29.70
C VAL A 36 1.85 24.82 29.27
N GLU A 37 2.60 24.28 30.22
CA GLU A 37 3.83 23.54 29.94
C GLU A 37 3.53 22.04 29.76
N VAL A 38 4.14 21.46 28.74
CA VAL A 38 4.09 20.03 28.42
C VAL A 38 5.44 19.42 28.79
N ALA A 39 5.45 18.53 29.77
CA ALA A 39 6.66 17.87 30.22
C ALA A 39 7.26 16.98 29.11
N PRO A 40 8.59 16.77 29.10
CA PRO A 40 9.24 15.83 28.20
C PRO A 40 8.74 14.40 28.43
N THR A 41 8.30 13.73 27.36
CA THR A 41 7.85 12.34 27.36
C THR A 41 7.93 11.73 25.96
N GLN A 42 8.24 10.43 25.89
CA GLN A 42 8.16 9.68 24.63
C GLN A 42 6.76 9.08 24.40
N THR A 43 6.02 8.85 25.49
CA THR A 43 4.64 8.34 25.49
C THR A 43 3.71 9.50 25.80
N GLY A 44 2.71 9.77 24.96
CA GLY A 44 1.85 10.95 25.10
C GLY A 44 1.40 11.19 26.55
N ASN A 45 1.74 12.34 27.10
CA ASN A 45 1.40 12.76 28.47
C ASN A 45 0.22 13.73 28.49
N PHE A 46 -0.15 14.25 27.32
CA PHE A 46 -1.19 15.23 27.15
C PHE A 46 -2.35 14.60 26.37
N ARG A 47 -3.49 14.41 27.06
CA ARG A 47 -4.76 14.23 26.36
C ARG A 47 -5.09 15.58 25.74
N GLY A 48 -4.99 15.69 24.42
CA GLY A 48 -5.22 16.97 23.72
C GLY A 48 -6.68 17.39 23.65
N PHE A 49 -7.50 16.91 24.57
CA PHE A 49 -8.91 17.21 24.63
C PHE A 49 -9.31 17.66 26.02
N ASP A 50 -9.38 18.98 26.16
CA ASP A 50 -10.36 19.64 27.01
C ASP A 50 -11.41 20.22 26.03
N PRO A 51 -12.67 19.74 26.03
CA PRO A 51 -13.70 20.25 25.12
C PRO A 51 -13.92 21.76 25.26
N ALA A 52 -13.49 22.33 26.39
CA ALA A 52 -13.61 23.73 26.69
C ALA A 52 -12.37 24.55 26.30
N LYS A 53 -11.37 23.97 25.61
CA LYS A 53 -10.13 24.72 25.26
C LYS A 53 -9.63 24.48 23.84
N PHE A 54 -9.03 25.53 23.28
CA PHE A 54 -8.13 25.44 22.13
C PHE A 54 -6.69 25.62 22.60
N TYR A 55 -5.77 24.89 21.99
CA TYR A 55 -4.34 25.02 22.28
C TYR A 55 -3.59 25.42 21.01
N LEU A 56 -2.65 26.33 21.16
CA LEU A 56 -1.70 26.73 20.14
C LEU A 56 -0.30 26.40 20.63
N VAL A 57 0.55 25.80 19.79
CA VAL A 57 1.94 25.55 20.14
C VAL A 57 2.69 26.87 20.21
N ALA A 58 3.11 27.25 21.42
CA ALA A 58 3.86 28.48 21.67
C ALA A 58 5.37 28.28 21.53
N SER A 59 5.88 27.09 21.87
CA SER A 59 7.26 26.70 21.57
C SER A 59 7.45 25.19 21.64
N GLY A 60 8.46 24.68 20.93
CA GLY A 60 8.79 23.26 20.87
C GLY A 60 7.95 22.50 19.84
N THR A 61 7.94 21.17 19.96
CA THR A 61 7.24 20.28 19.03
C THR A 61 6.36 19.28 19.78
N LEU A 62 5.22 18.94 19.18
CA LEU A 62 4.32 17.92 19.69
C LEU A 62 4.10 16.84 18.65
N THR A 63 4.30 15.59 19.06
CA THR A 63 3.95 14.41 18.28
C THR A 63 2.50 14.05 18.53
N VAL A 64 1.71 13.99 17.45
CA VAL A 64 0.33 13.52 17.48
C VAL A 64 0.33 11.99 17.30
N ARG A 65 -0.33 11.28 18.22
CA ARG A 65 -0.39 9.82 18.24
C ARG A 65 -1.84 9.35 18.28
N TYR A 66 -2.17 8.38 17.42
CA TYR A 66 -3.46 7.70 17.41
C TYR A 66 -3.22 6.20 17.40
N ALA A 67 -3.93 5.43 18.22
CA ALA A 67 -3.71 3.98 18.43
C ALA A 67 -2.22 3.63 18.63
N ASN A 68 -1.52 4.42 19.47
CA ASN A 68 -0.09 4.32 19.76
C ASN A 68 0.88 4.51 18.57
N ARG A 69 0.38 4.91 17.40
CA ARG A 69 1.21 5.25 16.22
C ARG A 69 1.37 6.76 16.09
N ALA A 70 2.60 7.21 15.85
CA ALA A 70 2.84 8.61 15.51
C ALA A 70 2.28 8.90 14.12
N VAL A 71 1.44 9.94 14.00
CA VAL A 71 0.76 10.29 12.76
C VAL A 71 1.47 11.47 12.08
N TYR A 72 1.68 12.57 12.80
CA TYR A 72 2.40 13.75 12.34
C TYR A 72 2.92 14.59 13.53
N LEU A 73 3.72 15.62 13.22
CA LEU A 73 4.28 16.57 14.18
C LEU A 73 3.59 17.92 14.05
N LEU A 74 3.37 18.57 15.19
CA LEU A 74 2.97 19.96 15.32
C LEU A 74 4.19 20.77 15.78
N GLU A 75 4.35 21.94 15.20
CA GLU A 75 5.42 22.88 15.51
C GLU A 75 4.83 24.19 16.03
N GLU A 76 5.69 25.13 16.41
CA GLU A 76 5.31 26.48 16.82
C GLU A 76 4.36 27.14 15.81
N GLY A 77 3.27 27.72 16.33
CA GLY A 77 2.21 28.34 15.54
C GLY A 77 1.11 27.38 15.06
N ASP A 78 1.26 26.07 15.25
CA ASP A 78 0.20 25.12 14.91
C ASP A 78 -0.87 25.06 16.01
N ILE A 79 -2.14 24.98 15.61
CA ILE A 79 -3.28 24.87 16.52
C ILE A 79 -3.70 23.39 16.67
N LEU A 80 -3.93 22.98 17.91
CA LEU A 80 -4.52 21.68 18.23
C LEU A 80 -6.03 21.83 18.15
N LEU A 81 -6.62 21.23 17.11
CA LEU A 81 -8.08 21.16 16.98
C LEU A 81 -8.66 20.10 17.93
N PRO A 82 -9.81 20.38 18.58
CA PRO A 82 -10.41 19.49 19.55
C PRO A 82 -10.87 18.18 18.91
N ASP A 83 -10.45 17.05 19.49
CA ASP A 83 -10.91 15.71 19.14
C ASP A 83 -12.26 15.39 19.81
N ILE A 84 -13.36 15.70 19.10
CA ILE A 84 -14.73 15.47 19.58
C ILE A 84 -15.02 13.97 19.82
N ALA A 85 -14.31 13.06 19.14
CA ALA A 85 -14.56 11.61 19.21
C ALA A 85 -13.86 10.95 20.41
N GLY A 86 -12.60 11.34 20.68
CA GLY A 86 -11.81 10.83 21.80
C GLY A 86 -12.40 11.13 23.19
N ALA A 87 -13.36 12.05 23.29
CA ALA A 87 -14.08 12.37 24.52
C ALA A 87 -14.90 11.20 25.09
N ARG A 88 -15.37 10.30 24.22
CA ARG A 88 -16.34 9.25 24.57
C ARG A 88 -15.72 7.86 24.70
N ASP A 89 -14.57 7.65 24.07
CA ASP A 89 -13.88 6.36 23.99
C ASP A 89 -12.37 6.52 24.16
N PRO A 90 -11.76 5.96 25.24
CA PRO A 90 -10.32 5.97 25.46
C PRO A 90 -9.52 5.33 24.31
N ASP A 91 -10.09 4.36 23.61
CA ASP A 91 -9.41 3.65 22.51
C ASP A 91 -9.41 4.46 21.22
N ALA A 92 -10.32 5.44 21.10
CA ALA A 92 -10.38 6.39 19.99
C ALA A 92 -9.64 7.71 20.27
N THR A 93 -8.99 7.84 21.43
CA THR A 93 -8.39 9.11 21.87
C THR A 93 -7.08 9.40 21.13
N VAL A 94 -6.94 10.64 20.64
CA VAL A 94 -5.66 11.18 20.16
C VAL A 94 -4.80 11.68 21.34
N TYR A 95 -3.55 11.22 21.39
CA TYR A 95 -2.56 11.59 22.39
C TYR A 95 -1.49 12.51 21.81
N TYR A 96 -1.04 13.45 22.62
CA TYR A 96 0.02 14.39 22.27
C TYR A 96 1.18 14.20 23.25
N GLY A 97 2.41 14.22 22.74
CA GLY A 97 3.62 14.12 23.55
C GLY A 97 4.78 14.87 22.92
N SER A 98 5.74 15.30 23.73
CA SER A 98 6.94 15.97 23.26
C SER A 98 8.16 15.31 23.88
N GLU A 99 9.13 14.86 23.09
CA GLU A 99 10.35 14.24 23.63
C GLU A 99 11.24 15.25 24.37
N ALA A 100 11.22 16.51 23.96
CA ALA A 100 12.01 17.59 24.54
C ALA A 100 11.22 18.50 25.50
N GLY A 101 9.90 18.33 25.57
CA GLY A 101 8.98 19.26 26.21
C GLY A 101 8.54 20.38 25.26
N ALA A 102 7.38 20.98 25.54
CA ALA A 102 6.79 22.03 24.73
C ALA A 102 5.98 23.01 25.59
N SER A 103 5.71 24.22 25.09
CA SER A 103 4.78 25.14 25.74
C SER A 103 3.59 25.46 24.83
N LEU A 104 2.42 25.56 25.43
CA LEU A 104 1.14 25.78 24.75
C LEU A 104 0.47 27.06 25.26
N ASN A 105 -0.16 27.78 24.36
CA ASN A 105 -1.13 28.83 24.67
C ASN A 105 -2.53 28.23 24.67
N SER A 106 -3.20 28.27 25.83
CA SER A 106 -4.55 27.74 26.01
C SER A 106 -5.58 28.87 25.97
N TYR A 107 -6.62 28.69 25.18
CA TYR A 107 -7.75 29.60 25.03
C TYR A 107 -9.06 28.92 25.47
N SER A 108 -9.99 29.66 26.06
CA SER A 108 -11.35 29.17 26.32
C SER A 108 -12.08 28.94 25.00
N ALA A 109 -12.52 27.71 24.73
CA ALA A 109 -13.22 27.37 23.50
C ALA A 109 -14.52 28.17 23.35
N LEU A 110 -15.25 28.41 24.44
CA LEU A 110 -16.49 29.18 24.39
C LEU A 110 -16.23 30.62 23.93
N GLU A 111 -15.29 31.31 24.59
CA GLU A 111 -14.97 32.71 24.26
C GLU A 111 -14.34 32.83 22.87
N PHE A 112 -13.49 31.87 22.51
CA PHE A 112 -12.84 31.79 21.20
C PHE A 112 -13.89 31.66 20.08
N MET A 113 -14.85 30.74 20.23
CA MET A 113 -15.92 30.56 19.24
C MET A 113 -16.87 31.77 19.21
N GLN A 114 -17.15 32.41 20.34
CA GLN A 114 -17.95 33.64 20.37
C GLN A 114 -17.31 34.75 19.53
N GLN A 115 -16.00 34.97 19.66
CA GLN A 115 -15.30 35.96 18.85
C GLN A 115 -15.24 35.57 17.36
N ILE A 116 -15.06 34.28 17.06
CA ILE A 116 -15.09 33.78 15.67
C ILE A 116 -16.41 34.13 15.00
N PHE A 117 -17.54 33.86 15.67
CA PHE A 117 -18.87 34.09 15.10
C PHE A 117 -19.36 35.53 15.21
N ALA A 118 -18.70 36.38 15.99
CA ALA A 118 -19.06 37.78 16.13
C ALA A 118 -18.88 38.57 14.83
N ARG A 119 -17.93 38.19 13.97
CA ARG A 119 -17.58 38.96 12.76
C ARG A 119 -17.51 38.06 11.52
N PRO A 120 -17.98 38.53 10.34
CA PRO A 120 -17.88 37.75 9.11
C PRO A 120 -16.44 37.44 8.69
N VAL A 121 -15.49 38.34 8.99
CA VAL A 121 -14.07 38.17 8.64
C VAL A 121 -13.46 36.97 9.38
N THR A 122 -13.63 36.89 10.70
CA THR A 122 -13.14 35.80 11.54
C THR A 122 -13.84 34.47 11.20
N THR A 123 -15.15 34.50 10.94
CA THR A 123 -15.88 33.31 10.48
C THR A 123 -15.35 32.79 9.15
N LYS A 124 -15.02 33.68 8.20
CA LYS A 124 -14.42 33.29 6.92
C LYS A 124 -13.02 32.71 7.10
N LEU A 125 -12.19 33.29 7.97
CA LEU A 125 -10.86 32.76 8.28
C LEU A 125 -10.94 31.38 8.93
N TRP A 126 -11.80 31.21 9.94
CA TRP A 126 -12.07 29.94 10.60
C TRP A 126 -12.53 28.86 9.61
N THR A 127 -13.50 29.18 8.75
CA THR A 127 -14.02 28.23 7.77
C THR A 127 -12.95 27.81 6.76
N ARG A 128 -12.17 28.77 6.23
CA ARG A 128 -11.05 28.48 5.32
C ARG A 128 -10.00 27.61 6.00
N MET A 129 -9.68 27.89 7.26
CA MET A 129 -8.73 27.12 8.06
C MET A 129 -9.20 25.66 8.19
N LEU A 130 -10.46 25.41 8.54
CA LEU A 130 -11.03 24.06 8.67
C LEU A 130 -11.07 23.30 7.33
N VAL A 131 -11.39 23.98 6.23
CA VAL A 131 -11.38 23.37 4.89
C VAL A 131 -9.95 23.00 4.48
N THR A 132 -8.97 23.87 4.73
CA THR A 132 -7.56 23.58 4.45
C THR A 132 -7.05 22.41 5.29
N TYR A 133 -7.37 22.37 6.58
CA TYR A 133 -7.06 21.25 7.46
C TYR A 133 -7.65 19.93 6.96
N SER A 134 -8.93 19.94 6.56
CA SER A 134 -9.60 18.76 5.97
C SER A 134 -8.88 18.28 4.70
N GLY A 135 -8.47 19.22 3.84
CA GLY A 135 -7.68 18.92 2.64
C GLY A 135 -6.30 18.35 2.93
N MET A 136 -5.66 18.76 4.03
CA MET A 136 -4.39 18.18 4.50
C MET A 136 -4.58 16.75 5.02
N MET A 137 -5.60 16.53 5.86
CA MET A 137 -5.89 15.21 6.43
C MET A 137 -6.29 14.20 5.36
N LEU A 138 -7.03 14.62 4.32
CA LEU A 138 -7.34 13.78 3.16
C LEU A 138 -6.06 13.29 2.47
N ARG A 139 -5.07 14.17 2.28
CA ARG A 139 -3.79 13.81 1.64
C ARG A 139 -2.96 12.87 2.49
N LEU A 140 -2.86 13.13 3.80
CA LEU A 140 -2.21 12.21 4.74
C LEU A 140 -2.88 10.83 4.73
N THR A 141 -4.20 10.80 4.71
CA THR A 141 -4.97 9.55 4.64
C THR A 141 -4.73 8.82 3.33
N ALA A 142 -4.76 9.53 2.19
CA ALA A 142 -4.49 8.95 0.87
C ALA A 142 -3.08 8.34 0.78
N MET A 143 -2.09 8.92 1.45
CA MET A 143 -0.74 8.37 1.52
C MET A 143 -0.65 7.08 2.33
N GLN A 144 -1.48 6.93 3.37
CA GLN A 144 -1.45 5.77 4.27
C GLN A 144 -2.45 4.68 3.86
N THR A 145 -3.47 5.04 3.06
CA THR A 145 -4.50 4.11 2.64
C THR A 145 -4.03 3.37 1.39
N GLN A 146 -3.55 2.15 1.58
CA GLN A 146 -3.64 1.13 0.54
C GLN A 146 -5.10 0.70 0.50
N ILE A 147 -5.91 1.33 -0.35
CA ILE A 147 -7.22 0.75 -0.65
C ILE A 147 -6.88 -0.55 -1.37
N ASP A 148 -6.95 -1.67 -0.66
CA ASP A 148 -6.99 -2.98 -1.27
C ASP A 148 -8.20 -2.94 -2.19
N VAL A 149 -7.95 -2.73 -3.48
CA VAL A 149 -8.91 -3.06 -4.50
C VAL A 149 -9.16 -4.54 -4.28
N VAL A 150 -10.30 -4.87 -3.67
CA VAL A 150 -10.82 -6.23 -3.65
C VAL A 150 -11.08 -6.55 -5.10
N THR A 151 -10.04 -7.05 -5.76
CA THR A 151 -10.13 -7.62 -7.08
C THR A 151 -11.09 -8.78 -6.91
N THR A 152 -12.30 -8.70 -7.47
CA THR A 152 -13.16 -9.86 -7.55
C THR A 152 -12.49 -10.77 -8.57
N PRO A 153 -11.78 -11.82 -8.17
CA PRO A 153 -11.06 -12.63 -9.11
C PRO A 153 -12.10 -13.31 -9.98
N GLY A 154 -11.94 -13.24 -11.30
CA GLY A 154 -12.88 -13.91 -12.19
C GLY A 154 -12.70 -15.42 -12.04
N PHE A 155 -13.77 -16.17 -11.81
CA PHE A 155 -13.71 -17.63 -11.89
C PHE A 155 -14.03 -18.06 -13.32
N ALA A 156 -13.24 -18.99 -13.86
CA ALA A 156 -13.51 -19.62 -15.13
C ALA A 156 -13.36 -21.13 -15.01
N LEU A 157 -14.22 -21.85 -15.72
CA LEU A 157 -14.18 -23.30 -15.86
C LEU A 157 -13.78 -23.63 -17.29
N TYR A 158 -12.89 -24.59 -17.44
CA TYR A 158 -12.44 -25.10 -18.73
C TYR A 158 -12.65 -26.61 -18.77
N GLU A 159 -13.24 -27.09 -19.85
CA GLU A 159 -13.42 -28.52 -20.10
C GLU A 159 -12.15 -29.12 -20.75
N PRO A 160 -11.95 -30.46 -20.67
CA PRO A 160 -10.79 -31.10 -21.27
C PRO A 160 -10.62 -30.76 -22.75
N GLY A 161 -9.42 -30.32 -23.14
CA GLY A 161 -9.06 -29.91 -24.49
C GLY A 161 -9.19 -28.41 -24.77
N GLU A 162 -9.85 -27.63 -23.90
CA GLU A 162 -10.00 -26.20 -24.10
C GLU A 162 -8.69 -25.43 -23.87
N ILE A 163 -8.47 -24.37 -24.66
CA ILE A 163 -7.30 -23.51 -24.57
C ILE A 163 -7.56 -22.40 -23.55
N ILE A 164 -6.69 -22.32 -22.55
CA ILE A 164 -6.72 -21.29 -21.49
C ILE A 164 -5.88 -20.08 -21.90
N ILE A 165 -4.71 -20.34 -22.52
CA ILE A 165 -3.77 -19.33 -23.01
C ILE A 165 -3.30 -19.75 -24.40
N THR A 166 -3.25 -18.82 -25.35
CA THR A 166 -2.65 -19.04 -26.67
C THR A 166 -1.25 -18.43 -26.74
N GLN A 167 -0.28 -19.16 -27.27
CA GLN A 167 1.06 -18.64 -27.57
C GLN A 167 1.00 -17.45 -28.53
N GLY A 168 1.85 -16.43 -28.32
CA GLY A 168 1.94 -15.23 -29.15
C GLY A 168 0.89 -14.15 -28.86
N GLU A 169 -0.10 -14.41 -28.01
CA GLU A 169 -1.08 -13.38 -27.62
C GLU A 169 -0.53 -12.40 -26.58
N ARG A 170 -1.16 -11.23 -26.49
CA ARG A 170 -0.86 -10.23 -25.45
C ARG A 170 -1.44 -10.67 -24.10
N ALA A 171 -0.66 -10.60 -23.03
CA ALA A 171 -1.13 -11.00 -21.70
C ALA A 171 -2.15 -10.01 -21.09
N GLN A 172 -3.42 -10.39 -21.09
CA GLN A 172 -4.49 -9.62 -20.43
C GLN A 172 -4.78 -10.06 -18.98
N TYR A 173 -4.47 -11.32 -18.65
CA TYR A 173 -4.77 -11.93 -17.36
C TYR A 173 -3.62 -12.80 -16.84
N VAL A 174 -3.54 -12.97 -15.53
CA VAL A 174 -2.75 -14.00 -14.86
C VAL A 174 -3.72 -14.99 -14.22
N PHE A 175 -3.35 -16.26 -14.20
CA PHE A 175 -4.24 -17.34 -13.79
C PHE A 175 -3.64 -18.13 -12.62
N ASN A 176 -4.50 -18.59 -11.71
CA ASN A 176 -4.17 -19.60 -10.72
C ASN A 176 -5.07 -20.81 -10.92
N LEU A 177 -4.49 -22.01 -11.01
CA LEU A 177 -5.26 -23.24 -11.18
C LEU A 177 -5.77 -23.70 -9.82
N THR A 178 -7.07 -23.64 -9.58
CA THR A 178 -7.66 -24.07 -8.29
C THR A 178 -7.92 -25.57 -8.25
N SER A 179 -8.28 -26.17 -9.39
CA SER A 179 -8.49 -27.61 -9.51
C SER A 179 -8.27 -28.07 -10.95
N GLY A 180 -7.82 -29.32 -11.14
CA GLY A 180 -7.60 -29.93 -12.46
C GLY A 180 -6.12 -30.01 -12.84
N LEU A 181 -5.84 -30.31 -14.10
CA LEU A 181 -4.51 -30.36 -14.70
C LEU A 181 -4.54 -29.70 -16.07
N ALA A 182 -3.51 -28.93 -16.41
CA ALA A 182 -3.35 -28.33 -17.74
C ALA A 182 -1.98 -28.64 -18.33
N ASP A 183 -1.91 -28.87 -19.63
CA ASP A 183 -0.66 -29.07 -20.36
C ASP A 183 -0.14 -27.74 -20.90
N VAL A 184 1.18 -27.54 -20.82
CA VAL A 184 1.87 -26.38 -21.40
C VAL A 184 2.54 -26.84 -22.70
N LEU A 185 2.25 -26.15 -23.80
CA LEU A 185 2.76 -26.46 -25.13
C LEU A 185 3.49 -25.26 -25.72
N VAL A 186 4.64 -25.51 -26.36
CA VAL A 186 5.36 -24.52 -27.17
C VAL A 186 5.45 -25.09 -28.57
N ASP A 187 4.92 -24.37 -29.57
CA ASP A 187 4.84 -24.84 -30.95
C ASP A 187 4.23 -26.26 -31.06
N ASP A 188 3.13 -26.49 -30.33
CA ASP A 188 2.42 -27.77 -30.17
C ASP A 188 3.22 -28.92 -29.52
N VAL A 189 4.43 -28.66 -29.03
CA VAL A 189 5.24 -29.63 -28.28
C VAL A 189 4.97 -29.48 -26.78
N PRO A 190 4.57 -30.54 -26.06
CA PRO A 190 4.34 -30.47 -24.62
C PRO A 190 5.67 -30.27 -23.87
N VAL A 191 5.73 -29.23 -23.04
CA VAL A 191 6.93 -28.85 -22.27
C VAL A 191 6.74 -28.93 -20.76
N GLY A 192 5.50 -29.07 -20.28
CA GLY A 192 5.20 -29.14 -18.86
C GLY A 192 3.73 -29.36 -18.55
N ILE A 193 3.43 -29.51 -17.27
CA ILE A 193 2.08 -29.68 -16.73
C ILE A 193 1.89 -28.68 -15.59
N ILE A 194 0.72 -28.05 -15.54
CA ILE A 194 0.30 -27.16 -14.46
C ILE A 194 -0.62 -27.92 -13.51
N SER A 195 -0.32 -27.82 -12.22
CA SER A 195 -0.99 -28.48 -11.10
C SER A 195 -1.82 -27.50 -10.26
N PRO A 196 -2.79 -27.98 -9.47
CA PRO A 196 -3.57 -27.12 -8.58
C PRO A 196 -2.68 -26.36 -7.60
N GLY A 197 -2.97 -25.08 -7.39
CA GLY A 197 -2.19 -24.15 -6.59
C GLY A 197 -1.22 -23.30 -7.40
N GLU A 198 -0.81 -23.74 -8.59
CA GLU A 198 0.21 -23.05 -9.38
C GLU A 198 -0.35 -21.80 -10.09
N ILE A 199 0.49 -20.77 -10.13
CA ILE A 199 0.20 -19.54 -10.87
C ILE A 199 0.88 -19.60 -12.24
N PHE A 200 0.10 -19.39 -13.30
CA PHE A 200 0.57 -19.46 -14.67
C PHE A 200 0.17 -18.23 -15.49
N GLY A 201 0.93 -17.97 -16.55
CA GLY A 201 0.78 -16.75 -17.35
C GLY A 201 1.31 -15.48 -16.67
N ALA A 202 2.00 -15.58 -15.53
CA ALA A 202 2.59 -14.42 -14.85
C ALA A 202 3.76 -13.79 -15.63
N MET A 203 4.54 -14.60 -16.36
CA MET A 203 5.77 -14.12 -17.02
C MET A 203 5.49 -13.02 -18.04
N ALA A 204 4.56 -13.25 -18.97
CA ALA A 204 4.17 -12.26 -19.98
C ALA A 204 3.54 -10.99 -19.37
N ALA A 205 2.84 -11.13 -18.24
CA ALA A 205 2.30 -9.99 -17.48
C ALA A 205 3.41 -9.13 -16.86
N LEU A 206 4.48 -9.76 -16.36
CA LEU A 206 5.62 -9.07 -15.72
C LEU A 206 6.59 -8.46 -16.75
N THR A 207 6.94 -9.21 -17.80
CA THR A 207 7.93 -8.80 -18.79
C THR A 207 7.35 -7.93 -19.92
N HIS A 208 6.03 -7.78 -19.99
CA HIS A 208 5.32 -7.11 -21.08
C HIS A 208 5.58 -7.73 -22.46
N ALA A 209 6.09 -8.98 -22.47
CA ALA A 209 6.26 -9.80 -23.66
C ALA A 209 4.95 -10.52 -24.01
N ASP A 210 4.92 -11.11 -25.20
CA ASP A 210 3.80 -11.95 -25.63
C ASP A 210 3.86 -13.34 -24.95
N ARG A 211 2.77 -14.09 -25.00
CA ARG A 211 2.69 -15.42 -24.39
C ARG A 211 3.74 -16.35 -24.98
N SER A 212 4.58 -16.93 -24.11
CA SER A 212 5.65 -17.85 -24.51
C SER A 212 5.17 -19.27 -24.83
N ALA A 213 3.96 -19.65 -24.42
CA ALA A 213 3.41 -20.99 -24.56
C ALA A 213 1.89 -20.97 -24.59
N THR A 214 1.30 -22.00 -25.21
CA THR A 214 -0.12 -22.33 -25.15
C THR A 214 -0.38 -23.17 -23.91
N VAL A 215 -1.46 -22.91 -23.18
CA VAL A 215 -1.91 -23.73 -22.05
C VAL A 215 -3.25 -24.34 -22.38
N ARG A 216 -3.36 -25.67 -22.32
CA ARG A 216 -4.56 -26.42 -22.65
C ARG A 216 -5.01 -27.26 -21.46
N ALA A 217 -6.30 -27.22 -21.15
CA ALA A 217 -6.88 -28.03 -20.09
C ALA A 217 -6.75 -29.53 -20.42
N ARG A 218 -6.07 -30.30 -19.57
CA ARG A 218 -5.94 -31.76 -19.70
C ARG A 218 -7.13 -32.47 -19.04
N SER A 219 -7.59 -31.94 -17.92
CA SER A 219 -8.83 -32.34 -17.25
C SER A 219 -9.77 -31.14 -17.16
N ARG A 220 -10.94 -31.33 -16.56
CA ARG A 220 -11.79 -30.20 -16.16
C ARG A 220 -11.03 -29.31 -15.18
N CYS A 221 -10.85 -28.05 -15.54
CA CYS A 221 -10.04 -27.09 -14.80
C CYS A 221 -10.92 -25.97 -14.24
N SER A 222 -10.69 -25.61 -12.98
CA SER A 222 -11.22 -24.38 -12.39
C SER A 222 -10.07 -23.43 -12.15
N VAL A 223 -10.17 -22.23 -12.70
CA VAL A 223 -9.13 -21.21 -12.61
C VAL A 223 -9.67 -19.92 -12.05
N VAL A 224 -8.82 -19.25 -11.30
CA VAL A 224 -8.98 -17.85 -10.91
C VAL A 224 -8.18 -17.00 -11.90
N LYS A 225 -8.81 -15.99 -12.50
CA LYS A 225 -8.13 -15.04 -13.41
C LYS A 225 -8.12 -13.63 -12.82
N VAL A 226 -6.96 -12.98 -12.90
CA VAL A 226 -6.70 -11.62 -12.41
C VAL A 226 -6.21 -10.77 -13.58
N PRO A 227 -6.77 -9.58 -13.86
CA PRO A 227 -6.26 -8.69 -14.91
C PRO A 227 -4.80 -8.31 -14.67
N THR A 228 -3.98 -8.26 -15.74
CA THR A 228 -2.56 -7.88 -15.66
C THR A 228 -2.34 -6.53 -14.97
N SER A 229 -3.23 -5.55 -15.22
CA SER A 229 -3.16 -4.23 -14.59
C SER A 229 -3.30 -4.29 -13.07
N GLN A 230 -4.07 -5.24 -12.54
CA GLN A 230 -4.31 -5.40 -11.11
C GLN A 230 -3.31 -6.35 -10.45
N PHE A 231 -2.70 -7.25 -11.22
CA PHE A 231 -1.75 -8.24 -10.72
C PHE A 231 -0.50 -7.57 -10.10
N THR A 232 0.00 -6.51 -10.72
CA THR A 232 1.15 -5.74 -10.20
C THR A 232 0.85 -5.10 -8.85
N ASP A 233 -0.39 -4.64 -8.65
CA ASP A 233 -0.81 -4.04 -7.37
C ASP A 233 -1.02 -5.11 -6.30
N LEU A 234 -1.58 -6.27 -6.67
CA LEU A 234 -1.76 -7.43 -5.79
C LEU A 234 -0.42 -7.97 -5.26
N ILE A 235 0.62 -7.97 -6.11
CA ILE A 235 1.99 -8.30 -5.73
C ILE A 235 2.47 -7.36 -4.62
N LYS A 236 2.25 -6.05 -4.77
CA LYS A 236 2.72 -5.04 -3.81
C LYS A 236 1.98 -5.12 -2.47
N SER A 237 0.68 -5.44 -2.48
CA SER A 237 -0.14 -5.48 -1.26
C SER A 237 -0.14 -6.84 -0.55
N ASN A 238 0.22 -7.94 -1.23
CA ASN A 238 0.21 -9.28 -0.64
C ASN A 238 1.56 -10.02 -0.79
N PRO A 239 2.46 -9.93 0.21
CA PRO A 239 3.76 -10.61 0.21
C PRO A 239 3.69 -12.13 0.04
N ALA A 240 2.60 -12.78 0.45
CA ALA A 240 2.44 -14.23 0.32
C ALA A 240 2.29 -14.66 -1.15
N THR A 241 1.63 -13.85 -1.98
CA THR A 241 1.47 -14.10 -3.43
C THR A 241 2.82 -14.08 -4.15
N ILE A 242 3.70 -13.15 -3.78
CA ILE A 242 5.07 -13.08 -4.32
C ILE A 242 5.85 -14.35 -3.94
N HIS A 243 5.74 -14.78 -2.69
CA HIS A 243 6.45 -15.97 -2.23
C HIS A 243 6.02 -17.23 -2.99
N ALA A 244 4.71 -17.38 -3.26
CA ALA A 244 4.18 -18.48 -4.07
C ALA A 244 4.74 -18.43 -5.51
N LEU A 245 4.69 -17.27 -6.16
CA LEU A 245 5.24 -17.06 -7.51
C LEU A 245 6.73 -17.41 -7.60
N LEU A 246 7.53 -16.93 -6.65
CA LEU A 246 8.97 -17.22 -6.63
C LEU A 246 9.26 -18.72 -6.47
N THR A 247 8.44 -19.40 -5.67
CA THR A 247 8.53 -20.85 -5.46
C THR A 247 8.19 -21.60 -6.74
N ASP A 248 7.09 -21.23 -7.41
CA ASP A 248 6.66 -21.85 -8.68
C ASP A 248 7.70 -21.66 -9.80
N MET A 249 8.26 -20.45 -9.92
CA MET A 249 9.33 -20.17 -10.88
C MET A 249 10.60 -20.97 -10.58
N ALA A 250 10.98 -21.10 -9.31
CA ALA A 250 12.13 -21.91 -8.90
C ALA A 250 11.93 -23.39 -9.26
N ASN A 251 10.75 -23.94 -8.97
CA ASN A 251 10.41 -25.33 -9.33
C ASN A 251 10.43 -25.55 -10.84
N SER A 252 9.91 -24.60 -11.61
CA SER A 252 9.91 -24.66 -13.08
C SER A 252 11.34 -24.69 -13.64
N ILE A 253 12.26 -23.86 -13.12
CA ILE A 253 13.66 -23.84 -13.53
C ILE A 253 14.35 -25.17 -13.21
N VAL A 254 14.10 -25.75 -12.03
CA VAL A 254 14.66 -27.05 -11.65
C VAL A 254 14.18 -28.14 -12.61
N SER A 255 12.87 -28.21 -12.88
CA SER A 255 12.30 -29.20 -13.81
C SER A 255 12.86 -29.06 -15.23
N LEU A 256 13.00 -27.83 -15.74
CA LEU A 256 13.59 -27.57 -17.05
C LEU A 256 15.06 -28.01 -17.12
N ASN A 257 15.83 -27.76 -16.07
CA ASN A 257 17.22 -28.20 -16.00
C ASN A 257 17.34 -29.73 -15.96
N GLU A 258 16.49 -30.42 -15.21
CA GLU A 258 16.47 -31.89 -15.16
C GLU A 258 16.17 -32.51 -16.53
N GLN A 259 15.20 -31.96 -17.27
CA GLN A 259 14.86 -32.38 -18.62
C GLN A 259 16.02 -32.17 -19.60
N LEU A 260 16.72 -31.02 -19.51
CA LEU A 260 17.91 -30.76 -20.35
C LEU A 260 19.05 -31.74 -20.05
N VAL A 261 19.29 -32.08 -18.78
CA VAL A 261 20.31 -33.07 -18.40
C VAL A 261 19.96 -34.47 -18.93
N GLN A 262 18.68 -34.86 -18.88
CA GLN A 262 18.20 -36.13 -19.46
C GLN A 262 18.34 -36.16 -20.99
N GLN A 263 18.01 -35.07 -21.69
CA GLN A 263 18.20 -34.99 -23.15
C GLN A 263 19.68 -35.03 -23.56
N ARG A 264 20.58 -34.46 -22.76
CA ARG A 264 22.02 -34.46 -23.04
C ARG A 264 22.67 -35.82 -22.79
N SER A 265 22.20 -36.57 -21.80
CA SER A 265 22.70 -37.92 -21.48
C SER A 265 22.29 -38.95 -22.55
N VAL A 266 21.09 -38.85 -23.12
CA VAL A 266 20.62 -39.74 -24.20
C VAL A 266 21.37 -39.51 -25.53
N LYS A 267 21.90 -38.32 -25.78
CA LYS A 267 22.61 -37.99 -27.04
C LYS A 267 24.09 -38.42 -27.08
N THR A 268 24.64 -38.99 -26.00
CA THR A 268 26.09 -39.23 -25.84
C THR A 268 26.49 -40.72 -25.87
N GLU A 269 25.59 -41.66 -26.21
CA GLU A 269 26.00 -43.05 -26.49
C GLU A 269 26.53 -43.17 -27.94
N PRO A 270 27.81 -43.58 -28.16
CA PRO A 270 28.35 -43.73 -29.51
C PRO A 270 27.79 -45.00 -30.18
N GLN A 271 27.32 -44.86 -31.43
CA GLN A 271 27.25 -45.99 -32.37
C GLN A 271 28.67 -46.53 -32.55
N ALA A 272 28.96 -47.67 -31.93
CA ALA A 272 30.18 -48.42 -32.17
C ALA A 272 30.12 -49.02 -33.59
N ASP A 273 30.88 -48.41 -34.50
CA ASP A 273 31.30 -49.00 -35.76
C ASP A 273 31.79 -50.44 -35.53
N THR A 274 31.07 -51.40 -36.09
CA THR A 274 31.60 -52.75 -36.34
C THR A 274 31.98 -52.83 -37.82
N GLN A 275 33.06 -52.14 -38.18
CA GLN A 275 33.87 -52.44 -39.36
C GLN A 275 35.32 -52.59 -38.92
N GLY A 276 35.86 -53.80 -39.08
CA GLY A 276 37.28 -54.04 -38.86
C GLY A 276 37.71 -55.51 -38.86
N GLY A 277 38.04 -56.02 -40.05
CA GLY A 277 39.33 -56.72 -40.23
C GLY A 277 39.31 -58.24 -40.39
N GLY A 278 39.83 -58.69 -41.53
CA GLY A 278 40.21 -60.08 -41.77
C GLY A 278 40.71 -60.33 -43.19
N GLU A 279 41.86 -59.74 -43.55
CA GLU A 279 42.66 -60.07 -44.74
C GLU A 279 43.11 -61.54 -44.73
N THR A 280 42.99 -62.25 -45.86
CA THR A 280 44.07 -62.90 -46.64
C THR A 280 43.51 -63.80 -47.73
#